data_AF-L9ZVP9-F1
#
_entry.id   AF-L9ZVP9-F1
#
_cell.length_a   1.000
_cell.length_b   1.000
_cell.length_c   1.000
_cell.angle_alpha   90.00
_cell.angle_beta   90.00
_cell.angle_gamma   90.00
#
_symmetry.space_group_name_H-M   'P 1'
#
loop_
_entity.id
_entity.type
_entity.pdbx_description
1 polymer ?
#
loop_
_entity_poly.entity_id
_entity_poly.type
_entity_poly.pdbx_seq_one_letter_code
_entity_poly.pdbx_strand_id
1 'polypeptide(L)' 'MLKHLGLLGIVGILILVAGIGIVAYASPIVAVGIALVLAGLGLVVKALVSSVLQQFGMF' A
#
# COMPACT_ATOMS: atom_id res chain seq x y z
N MET A 1 8.08 7.49 7.83
CA MET A 1 8.36 6.20 7.15
C MET A 1 8.82 6.37 5.70
N LEU A 2 8.43 7.46 4.99
CA LEU A 2 8.83 7.73 3.60
C LEU A 2 10.35 7.80 3.35
N LYS A 3 11.16 8.10 4.38
CA LYS A 3 12.63 8.10 4.28
C LYS A 3 13.25 6.71 4.12
N HIS A 4 12.51 5.62 4.34
CA HIS A 4 13.01 4.24 4.28
C HIS A 4 12.34 3.43 3.14
N LEU A 5 11.47 4.07 2.36
CA LEU A 5 10.70 3.40 1.31
C LEU A 5 11.54 3.08 0.05
N GLY A 6 12.76 3.62 -0.03
CA GLY A 6 13.56 3.60 -1.25
C GLY A 6 12.89 4.37 -2.40
N LEU A 7 13.62 4.59 -3.49
CA LEU A 7 13.06 5.24 -4.69
C LEU A 7 11.84 4.49 -5.23
N LEU A 8 11.88 3.15 -5.19
CA LEU A 8 10.81 2.26 -5.64
C LEU A 8 9.52 2.42 -4.84
N GLY A 9 9.59 2.57 -3.52
CA GLY A 9 8.40 2.74 -2.69
C GLY A 9 7.70 4.07 -2.94
N ILE A 10 8.47 5.14 -3.17
CA ILE A 10 7.93 6.46 -3.52
C ILE A 10 7.22 6.40 -4.87
N VAL A 11 7.86 5.79 -5.88
CA VAL A 11 7.26 5.58 -7.21
C VAL A 11 5.98 4.74 -7.12
N GLY A 12 5.99 3.68 -6.29
CA GLY A 12 4.82 2.85 -6.04
C GLY A 12 3.65 3.64 -5.44
N ILE A 13 3.90 4.52 -4.47
CA ILE A 13 2.86 5.39 -3.90
C ILE A 13 2.30 6.34 -4.96
N LEU A 14 3.17 6.94 -5.79
CA LEU A 14 2.72 7.85 -6.85
C LEU A 14 1.81 7.14 -7.86
N ILE A 15 2.18 5.92 -8.28
CA ILE A 15 1.35 5.11 -9.20
C ILE A 15 0.03 4.73 -8.53
N LEU A 16 0.05 4.36 -7.25
CA LEU A 16 -1.16 4.01 -6.50
C LEU A 16 -2.12 5.19 -6.42
N VAL A 17 -1.62 6.37 -6.07
CA VAL A 17 -2.45 7.59 -5.99
C VAL A 17 -2.96 8.00 -7.38
N ALA A 18 -2.13 7.90 -8.42
CA ALA A 18 -2.55 8.17 -9.79
C ALA A 18 -3.66 7.21 -10.26
N GLY A 19 -3.52 5.91 -9.99
CA GLY A 19 -4.52 4.90 -10.33
C GLY A 19 -5.86 5.15 -9.64
N ILE A 20 -5.83 5.42 -8.33
CA ILE A 20 -7.05 5.75 -7.57
C ILE A 20 -7.67 7.06 -8.10
N GLY A 21 -6.86 8.07 -8.44
CA GLY A 21 -7.32 9.34 -9.00
C GLY A 21 -8.01 9.17 -10.35
N ILE A 22 -7.48 8.32 -11.24
CA ILE A 22 -8.11 8.01 -12.53
C ILE A 22 -9.46 7.31 -12.31
N VAL A 23 -9.52 6.32 -11.40
CA VAL A 23 -10.77 5.62 -11.10
C VAL A 23 -11.80 6.59 -10.48
N ALA A 24 -11.35 7.50 -9.62
CA ALA A 24 -12.22 8.48 -8.96
C ALA A 24 -12.90 9.43 -9.96
N TYR A 25 -12.25 9.70 -11.11
CA TYR A 25 -12.84 10.50 -12.19
C TYR A 25 -14.04 9.80 -12.84
N ALA A 26 -13.99 8.47 -12.99
CA ALA A 26 -15.08 7.69 -13.57
C ALA A 26 -16.16 7.31 -12.54
N SER A 27 -15.74 6.91 -11.33
CA SER A 27 -16.65 6.50 -10.26
C SER A 27 -16.00 6.65 -8.88
N PRO A 28 -16.41 7.67 -8.09
CA PRO A 28 -15.88 7.90 -6.75
C PRO A 28 -16.10 6.71 -5.81
N ILE A 29 -17.24 6.02 -5.91
CA ILE A 29 -17.56 4.89 -5.04
C ILE A 29 -16.64 3.69 -5.31
N VAL A 30 -16.29 3.44 -6.57
CA VAL A 30 -15.36 2.37 -6.94
C VAL A 30 -13.95 2.72 -6.47
N ALA A 31 -13.54 3.98 -6.61
CA ALA A 31 -12.23 4.44 -6.13
C ALA A 31 -12.08 4.25 -4.62
N VAL A 32 -13.12 4.54 -3.83
CA VAL A 32 -13.14 4.29 -2.38
C VAL A 32 -13.02 2.80 -2.09
N GLY A 33 -13.76 1.95 -2.81
CA GLY A 33 -13.66 0.49 -2.67
C GLY A 33 -12.24 -0.02 -2.93
N ILE A 34 -11.61 0.44 -4.02
CA ILE A 34 -10.22 0.08 -4.36
C ILE A 34 -9.24 0.59 -3.29
N ALA A 35 -9.40 1.82 -2.83
CA ALA A 35 -8.54 2.40 -1.79
C ALA A 35 -8.60 1.59 -0.49
N LEU A 36 -9.80 1.13 -0.08
CA LEU A 36 -9.96 0.26 1.09
C LEU A 36 -9.31 -1.11 0.90
N VAL A 37 -9.45 -1.72 -0.28
CA VAL A 37 -8.79 -3.00 -0.59
C VAL A 37 -7.27 -2.86 -0.52
N LEU A 38 -6.72 -1.80 -1.11
CA LEU A 38 -5.27 -1.53 -1.09
C LEU A 38 -4.74 -1.25 0.32
N ALA A 39 -5.51 -0.51 1.13
CA ALA A 39 -5.18 -0.27 2.54
C ALA A 39 -5.16 -1.60 3.32
N GLY A 40 -6.18 -2.44 3.16
CA GLY A 40 -6.24 -3.77 3.76
C GLY A 40 -5.08 -4.66 3.35
N LEU A 41 -4.74 -4.69 2.05
CA LEU A 41 -3.59 -5.43 1.54
C LEU A 41 -2.29 -4.95 2.17
N GLY A 42 -2.09 -3.63 2.28
CA GLY A 42 -0.91 -3.06 2.94
C GLY A 42 -0.78 -3.50 4.40
N LEU A 43 -1.90 -3.57 5.13
CA LEU A 43 -1.90 -4.08 6.51
C LEU A 43 -1.56 -5.57 6.57
N VAL A 44 -2.13 -6.40 5.69
CA VAL A 44 -1.82 -7.83 5.59
C VAL A 44 -0.34 -8.04 5.30
N VAL A 45 0.20 -7.37 4.27
CA VAL A 45 1.63 -7.48 3.91
C VAL A 45 2.52 -7.05 5.08
N LYS A 46 2.20 -5.94 5.76
CA LYS A 46 2.96 -5.50 6.94
C LYS A 46 2.94 -6.57 8.04
N ALA A 47 1.79 -7.16 8.32
CA ALA A 47 1.67 -8.22 9.32
C ALA A 47 2.49 -9.45 8.92
N LEU A 48 2.41 -9.89 7.66
CA LEU A 48 3.18 -11.01 7.15
C LEU A 48 4.69 -10.77 7.26
N VAL A 49 5.17 -9.60 6.80
CA VAL A 49 6.60 -9.24 6.89
C VAL A 49 7.04 -9.19 8.36
N SER A 50 6.23 -8.59 9.24
CA SER A 50 6.53 -8.54 10.68
C SER A 50 6.63 -9.93 11.29
N SER A 51 5.69 -10.82 10.97
CA SER A 51 5.68 -12.22 11.45
C SER A 51 6.87 -13.02 10.93
N VAL A 52 7.29 -12.77 9.69
CA VAL A 52 8.47 -13.41 9.09
C VAL A 52 9.74 -12.91 9.77
N LEU A 53 9.90 -11.59 9.97
CA LEU A 53 11.07 -11.03 10.63
C LEU A 53 11.19 -11.47 12.11
N GLN A 54 10.06 -11.62 12.81
CA GLN A 54 10.01 -12.24 14.15
C GLN A 54 10.52 -13.69 14.14
N GLN A 55 10.13 -14.50 13.14
CA GLN A 55 10.64 -15.88 13.01
C GLN A 55 12.15 -15.93 12.78
N PHE A 56 12.73 -14.90 12.16
CA PHE A 56 14.18 -14.76 12.00
C PHE A 56 14.89 -14.17 13.23
N GLY A 57 14.20 -13.96 14.35
CA GLY A 57 14.79 -13.40 15.59
C GLY A 57 15.18 -11.93 15.47
N MET A 58 14.68 -11.22 14.45
CA MET A 58 14.94 -9.78 14.24
C MET A 58 14.01 -8.87 15.07
N PHE A 59 13.18 -9.43 15.96
CA PHE A 59 12.32 -8.73 16.91
C PHE A 59 12.06 -9.58 18.15
#